data_AF-A0A4V3H2S4-F1
#
_entry.id   AF-A0A4V3H2S4-F1
#
_cell.length_a   1.000
_cell.length_b   1.000
_cell.length_c   1.000
_cell.angle_alpha   90.00
_cell.angle_beta   90.00
_cell.angle_gamma   90.00
#
_symmetry.space_group_name_H-M   'P 1'
#
loop_
_entity.id
_entity.type
_entity.pdbx_description
1 polymer ?
#
loop_
_entity_poly.entity_id
_entity_poly.type
_entity_poly.pdbx_seq_one_letter_code
_entity_poly.pdbx_strand_id
1 'polypeptide(L)' 'MSEMFPPTEKELEDIIAGLKARLEDDSYQEEWIKIHDELLFRQNQLKNLTITNNAL' A
#
# COMPACT_ATOMS: atom_id res chain seq x y z
N MET A 1 -9.03 16.78 16.41
CA MET A 1 -8.05 15.73 16.10
C MET A 1 -8.65 14.93 14.97
N SER A 2 -8.08 14.93 13.76
CA SER A 2 -8.59 14.03 12.73
C SER A 2 -8.31 12.60 13.20
N GLU A 3 -9.37 11.86 13.52
CA GLU A 3 -9.28 10.41 13.64
C GLU A 3 -8.84 9.88 12.28
N MET A 4 -7.53 9.69 12.10
CA MET A 4 -6.99 8.98 10.95
C MET A 4 -7.34 7.51 11.18
N PHE A 5 -8.50 7.10 10.68
CA PHE A 5 -8.84 5.70 10.58
C PHE A 5 -7.79 5.00 9.72
N PRO A 6 -7.34 3.79 10.11
CA PRO A 6 -6.48 3.01 9.25
C PRO A 6 -7.20 2.78 7.89
N PRO A 7 -6.45 2.76 6.77
CA PRO A 7 -7.02 2.46 5.47
C PRO A 7 -7.78 1.13 5.48
N THR A 8 -8.92 1.09 4.80
CA THR A 8 -9.65 -0.15 4.53
C THR A 8 -8.88 -1.08 3.58
N GLU A 9 -9.30 -2.34 3.50
CA GLU A 9 -8.72 -3.33 2.58
C GLU A 9 -8.75 -2.83 1.13
N LYS A 10 -9.90 -2.31 0.68
CA LYS A 10 -10.06 -1.75 -0.66
C LYS A 10 -9.16 -0.54 -0.92
N GLU A 11 -9.07 0.37 0.05
CA GLU A 11 -8.18 1.54 -0.09
C GLU A 11 -6.71 1.11 -0.17
N LEU A 12 -6.31 0.07 0.56
CA LEU A 12 -4.97 -0.50 0.45
C LEU A 12 -4.71 -1.13 -0.92
N GLU A 13 -5.68 -1.89 -1.45
CA GLU A 13 -5.59 -2.47 -2.79
C GLU A 13 -5.42 -1.38 -3.86
N ASP A 14 -6.21 -0.31 -3.78
CA ASP A 14 -6.14 0.83 -4.70
C ASP A 14 -4.78 1.55 -4.60
N ILE A 15 -4.28 1.77 -3.38
CA ILE A 15 -2.94 2.36 -3.16
C ILE A 15 -1.85 1.45 -3.75
N ILE A 16 -1.91 0.14 -3.48
CA ILE A 16 -0.93 -0.84 -3.98
C ILE A 16 -0.94 -0.88 -5.50
N ALA A 17 -2.11 -0.85 -6.13
CA ALA A 17 -2.23 -0.82 -7.59
C ALA A 17 -1.59 0.44 -8.18
N GLY A 18 -1.82 1.61 -7.57
CA GLY A 18 -1.19 2.87 -7.98
C GLY A 18 0.34 2.85 -7.83
N LEU A 19 0.87 2.28 -6.75
CA LEU A 19 2.31 2.14 -6.53
C LEU A 19 2.95 1.20 -7.55
N LYS A 20 2.30 0.08 -7.89
CA LYS A 20 2.77 -0.83 -8.94
C LYS A 20 2.81 -0.15 -10.30
N ALA A 21 1.76 0.60 -10.67
CA ALA A 21 1.72 1.32 -11.94
C ALA A 21 2.87 2.34 -12.06
N ARG A 22 3.25 3.02 -10.96
CA ARG A 22 4.38 3.95 -10.96
C ARG A 22 5.74 3.26 -11.08
N LEU A 23 5.88 2.02 -10.61
CA LEU A 23 7.10 1.23 -10.81
C LEU A 23 7.27 0.75 -12.26
N GLU A 24 6.21 0.75 -13.04
CA GLU A 24 6.23 0.44 -14.49
C GLU A 24 6.44 1.69 -15.37
N ASP A 25 6.48 2.88 -14.75
CA ASP A 25 6.64 4.17 -15.44
C ASP A 25 8.01 4.77 -15.13
N ASP A 26 8.85 4.85 -16.16
CA ASP A 26 10.22 5.39 -16.10
C ASP A 26 10.27 6.86 -15.65
N SER A 27 9.17 7.61 -15.76
CA SER A 27 9.11 9.00 -15.25
C SER A 27 9.25 9.08 -13.72
N TYR A 28 9.03 7.97 -13.01
CA TYR A 28 9.21 7.85 -11.57
C TYR A 28 10.54 7.19 -11.16
N GLN A 29 11.48 6.98 -12.09
CA GLN A 29 12.71 6.23 -11.81
C GLN A 29 13.52 6.79 -10.63
N GLU A 30 13.56 8.12 -10.47
CA GLU A 30 14.24 8.78 -9.34
C GLU A 30 13.59 8.46 -7.98
N GLU A 31 12.33 8.05 -7.98
CA GLU A 31 11.53 7.74 -6.79
C GLU A 31 11.30 6.24 -6.59
N TRP A 32 11.76 5.37 -7.49
CA TRP A 32 11.49 3.92 -7.44
C TRP A 32 11.83 3.27 -6.10
N ILE A 33 12.93 3.66 -5.46
CA ILE A 33 13.30 3.12 -4.13
C ILE A 33 12.21 3.46 -3.10
N LYS A 34 11.75 4.71 -3.05
CA LYS A 34 10.71 5.16 -2.12
C LYS A 34 9.37 4.49 -2.42
N ILE A 35 9.03 4.38 -3.70
CA ILE A 35 7.80 3.73 -4.16
C ILE A 35 7.81 2.24 -3.79
N HIS A 36 8.96 1.57 -3.95
CA HIS A 36 9.13 0.18 -3.57
C HIS A 36 9.01 -0.03 -2.05
N ASP A 37 9.64 0.83 -1.25
CA ASP A 37 9.55 0.77 0.22
C ASP A 37 8.11 0.99 0.71
N GLU A 38 7.41 1.97 0.15
CA GLU A 38 6.00 2.22 0.43
C GLU A 38 5.13 1.03 -0.01
N LEU A 39 5.39 0.45 -1.18
CA LEU A 39 4.68 -0.73 -1.68
C LEU A 39 4.82 -1.90 -0.70
N LEU A 40 6.04 -2.17 -0.22
CA LEU A 40 6.29 -3.23 0.75
C LEU A 40 5.57 -2.96 2.08
N PHE A 41 5.58 -1.71 2.55
CA PHE A 41 4.85 -1.31 3.76
C PHE A 41 3.34 -1.56 3.62
N ARG A 42 2.72 -1.13 2.51
CA ARG A 42 1.29 -1.31 2.26
C ARG A 42 0.88 -2.76 2.06
N GLN A 43 1.71 -3.57 1.40
CA GLN A 43 1.48 -5.01 1.27
C GLN A 43 1.50 -5.72 2.62
N ASN A 44 2.43 -5.34 3.51
CA ASN A 44 2.46 -5.86 4.87
C ASN A 44 1.23 -5.40 5.67
N GLN A 45 0.81 -4.15 5.52
CA GLN A 45 -0.41 -3.64 6.14
C GLN A 45 -1.64 -4.45 5.69
N LEU A 46 -1.78 -4.69 4.38
CA LEU A 46 -2.88 -5.48 3.81
C LEU A 46 -2.86 -6.92 4.33
N LYS A 47 -1.70 -7.58 4.32
CA LYS A 47 -1.54 -8.93 4.86
C LYS A 47 -1.96 -9.02 6.32
N ASN A 48 -1.57 -8.04 7.14
CA ASN A 48 -1.94 -8.01 8.56
C ASN A 48 -3.44 -7.79 8.76
N LEU A 49 -4.07 -6.95 7.93
CA LEU A 49 -5.51 -6.73 7.93
C LEU A 49 -6.26 -8.03 7.58
N THR A 50 -5.85 -8.73 6.53
CA THR A 50 -6.46 -10.01 6.12
C THR A 50 -6.29 -11.09 7.20
N ILE A 51 -5.12 -11.17 7.86
CA ILE A 51 -4.92 -12.11 8.99
C ILE A 51 -5.86 -11.77 10.14
N THR A 52 -5.99 -10.48 10.49
CA THR A 52 -6.86 -10.03 11.58
C THR A 52 -8.32 -10.33 11.29
N ASN A 53 -8.78 -10.09 10.07
CA ASN A 53 -10.16 -10.37 9.64
C ASN A 53 -10.48 -11.87 9.64
N ASN A 54 -9.52 -12.74 9.34
CA ASN A 54 -9.70 -14.19 9.33
C ASN A 54 -9.54 -14.84 10.71
N ALA A 55 -8.97 -14.13 11.69
CA ALA A 55 -8.79 -14.60 13.07
C ALA A 55 -9.98 -14.25 13.99
N LEU A 56 -10.92 -13.45 13.49
CA LEU A 56 -12.17 -13.03 14.15
C LEU A 56 -13.36 -13.84 13.62
#